data_AF-A0A538QSP8-F1
#
_entry.id   AF-A0A538QSP8-F1
#
_cell.length_a   1.000
_cell.length_b   1.000
_cell.length_c   1.000
_cell.angle_alpha   90.00
_cell.angle_beta   90.00
_cell.angle_gamma   90.00
#
_symmetry.space_group_name_H-M   'P 1'
#
loop_
_entity.id
_entity.type
_entity.pdbx_description
1 polymer ?
#
loop_
_entity_poly.entity_id
_entity_poly.type
_entity_poly.pdbx_seq_one_letter_code
_entity_poly.pdbx_strand_id
1 'polypeptide(L)'
;MSQTHRSTQVRVSNQPKNSNFEAGTALENLRAEMIEIEALACAAEAAADALPAPTTDRQRFVFGRIQSLVTRTSQQASASLQFANSQVAALCSQMEARRKATAG
;
A
#
# COMPACT_ATOMS: atom_id res chain seq x y z
N MET A 1 41.61 52.36 -8.50
CA MET A 1 40.24 52.22 -7.98
C MET A 1 39.60 51.05 -8.70
N SER A 2 39.61 49.86 -8.09
CA SER A 2 39.05 48.66 -8.73
C SER A 2 37.78 48.26 -7.98
N GLN A 3 36.63 48.51 -8.61
CA GLN A 3 35.33 48.10 -8.07
C GLN A 3 35.22 46.58 -8.07
N THR A 4 35.16 46.00 -6.88
CA THR A 4 34.86 44.58 -6.69
C THR A 4 33.38 44.36 -6.99
N HIS A 5 33.07 43.85 -8.18
CA HIS A 5 31.71 43.42 -8.52
C HIS A 5 31.33 42.21 -7.66
N ARG A 6 30.49 42.44 -6.65
CA ARG A 6 29.90 41.38 -5.82
C ARG A 6 28.81 40.70 -6.63
N SER A 7 29.17 39.65 -7.37
CA SER A 7 28.20 38.78 -8.03
C SER A 7 27.28 38.14 -6.98
N THR A 8 26.01 38.53 -6.96
CA THR A 8 24.96 37.90 -6.16
C THR A 8 24.45 36.64 -6.86
N GLN A 9 25.35 35.77 -7.30
CA GLN A 9 24.94 34.41 -7.66
C GLN A 9 24.52 33.71 -6.38
N VAL A 10 23.21 33.74 -6.12
CA VAL A 10 22.56 32.79 -5.22
C VAL A 10 23.00 31.41 -5.68
N ARG A 11 23.90 30.77 -4.93
CA ARG A 11 24.20 29.35 -5.10
C ARG A 11 22.91 28.60 -4.74
N VAL A 12 22.06 28.39 -5.73
CA VAL A 12 20.95 27.46 -5.62
C VAL A 12 21.60 26.08 -5.58
N SER A 13 21.61 25.45 -4.41
CA SER A 13 22.03 24.06 -4.27
C SER A 13 21.15 23.20 -5.18
N ASN A 14 21.76 22.44 -6.09
CA ASN A 14 21.08 21.44 -6.91
C ASN A 14 20.69 20.18 -6.10
N GLN A 15 20.85 20.18 -4.77
CA GLN A 15 20.24 19.12 -3.98
C GLN A 15 18.72 19.26 -4.08
N PRO A 16 18.02 18.21 -4.52
CA PRO A 16 16.57 18.21 -4.46
C PRO A 16 16.18 18.40 -3.00
N LYS A 17 15.67 19.59 -2.67
CA LYS A 17 14.96 19.81 -1.40
C LYS A 17 13.83 18.80 -1.42
N ASN A 18 13.90 17.84 -0.49
CA ASN A 18 12.86 16.85 -0.27
C ASN A 18 11.49 17.53 -0.39
N SER A 19 10.77 17.16 -1.44
CA SER A 19 9.33 17.32 -1.49
C SER A 19 8.78 16.77 -0.18
N ASN A 20 7.78 17.44 0.42
CA ASN A 20 7.12 17.09 1.69
C ASN A 20 6.39 15.72 1.64
N PHE A 21 6.82 14.82 0.76
CA PHE A 21 6.36 13.46 0.64
C PHE A 21 6.97 12.62 1.76
N GLU A 22 6.20 12.44 2.83
CA GLU A 22 6.52 11.47 3.87
C GLU A 22 6.13 10.07 3.41
N ALA A 23 7.07 9.39 2.75
CA ALA A 23 6.87 8.04 2.21
C ALA A 23 6.38 7.03 3.26
N GLY A 24 6.78 7.21 4.54
CA GLY A 24 6.30 6.36 5.63
C GLY A 24 4.82 6.52 5.91
N THR A 25 4.37 7.76 6.11
CA THR A 25 2.95 8.09 6.31
C THR A 25 2.09 7.63 5.14
N ALA A 26 2.58 7.77 3.89
CA ALA A 26 1.88 7.29 2.71
C ALA A 26 1.74 5.75 2.68
N LEU A 27 2.79 5.01 3.06
CA LEU A 27 2.76 3.55 3.13
C LEU A 27 1.85 3.02 4.25
N GLU A 28 1.83 3.70 5.40
CA GLU A 28 0.94 3.36 6.52
C GLU A 28 -0.53 3.61 6.17
N ASN A 29 -0.85 4.73 5.52
CA ASN A 29 -2.19 5.01 5.02
C ASN A 29 -2.63 3.98 3.98
N LEU A 30 -1.76 3.63 3.04
CA LEU A 30 -2.03 2.58 2.06
C LEU A 30 -2.32 1.24 2.75
N ARG A 31 -1.55 0.87 3.78
CA ARG A 31 -1.79 -0.35 4.56
C ARG A 31 -3.16 -0.30 5.24
N ALA A 32 -3.55 0.84 5.81
CA ALA A 32 -4.85 0.99 6.46
C ALA A 32 -6.00 0.76 5.46
N GLU A 33 -5.92 1.37 4.27
CA GLU A 33 -6.90 1.14 3.20
C GLU A 33 -6.94 -0.33 2.75
N MET A 34 -5.79 -1.01 2.65
CA MET A 34 -5.74 -2.44 2.31
C MET A 34 -6.42 -3.33 3.35
N ILE A 35 -6.39 -2.96 4.63
CA ILE A 35 -7.09 -3.71 5.69
C ILE A 35 -8.61 -3.65 5.49
N GLU A 36 -9.13 -2.48 5.13
CA GLU A 36 -10.57 -2.32 4.87
C GLU A 36 -11.03 -3.13 3.66
N ILE A 37 -10.23 -3.13 2.58
CA ILE A 37 -10.49 -3.93 1.38
C ILE A 37 -10.46 -5.42 1.70
N GLU A 38 -9.50 -5.88 2.50
CA GLU A 38 -9.43 -7.28 2.93
C GLU A 38 -10.66 -7.68 3.76
N ALA A 39 -11.05 -6.85 4.72
CA ALA A 39 -12.23 -7.11 5.54
C ALA A 39 -13.50 -7.23 4.68
N LEU A 40 -13.65 -6.35 3.67
CA LEU A 40 -14.74 -6.42 2.71
C LEU A 40 -14.69 -7.71 1.87
N ALA A 41 -13.50 -8.13 1.43
CA ALA A 41 -13.35 -9.34 0.63
C ALA A 41 -13.68 -10.60 1.42
N CYS A 42 -13.23 -10.69 2.69
CA CYS A 42 -13.62 -11.77 3.60
C CYS A 42 -15.13 -11.78 3.88
N ALA A 43 -15.75 -10.61 4.06
CA ALA A 43 -17.19 -10.51 4.25
C ALA A 43 -17.97 -10.97 3.02
N ALA A 44 -17.48 -10.64 1.81
CA ALA A 44 -18.06 -11.11 0.55
C ALA A 44 -17.95 -12.64 0.41
N GLU A 45 -16.82 -13.23 0.81
CA GLU A 45 -16.61 -14.68 0.82
C GLU A 45 -17.59 -15.38 1.75
N ALA A 46 -17.70 -14.92 3.00
CA ALA A 46 -18.66 -15.43 3.95
C ALA A 46 -20.12 -15.29 3.46
N ALA A 47 -20.45 -14.18 2.80
CA ALA A 47 -21.77 -13.97 2.21
C ALA A 47 -22.04 -14.92 1.03
N ALA A 48 -21.04 -15.16 0.19
CA ALA A 48 -21.15 -16.10 -0.92
C ALA A 48 -21.35 -17.55 -0.43
N ASP A 49 -20.68 -17.94 0.65
CA ASP A 49 -20.85 -19.25 1.29
C ASP A 49 -22.22 -19.42 1.96
N ALA A 50 -22.83 -18.33 2.42
CA ALA A 50 -24.17 -18.32 3.02
C ALA A 50 -25.31 -18.31 1.99
N LEU A 51 -25.02 -18.21 0.69
CA LEU A 51 -26.05 -18.20 -0.35
C LEU A 51 -26.81 -19.54 -0.40
N PRO A 52 -28.13 -19.52 -0.62
CA PRO A 52 -28.94 -20.74 -0.67
C PRO A 52 -28.55 -21.65 -1.83
N ALA A 53 -28.75 -22.96 -1.63
CA ALA A 53 -28.40 -23.97 -2.62
C ALA A 53 -29.11 -23.73 -3.97
N PRO A 54 -28.36 -23.65 -5.09
CA PRO A 54 -28.95 -23.39 -6.39
C PRO A 54 -29.81 -24.57 -6.87
N THR A 55 -31.04 -24.26 -7.29
CA THR A 55 -32.07 -25.27 -7.64
C THR A 55 -32.15 -25.60 -9.12
N THR A 56 -31.63 -24.73 -9.98
CA THR A 56 -31.61 -24.91 -11.44
C THR A 56 -30.19 -24.92 -11.99
N ASP A 57 -29.97 -25.53 -13.15
CA ASP A 57 -28.64 -25.60 -13.76
C ASP A 57 -28.07 -24.22 -14.10
N ARG A 58 -28.94 -23.28 -14.54
CA ARG A 58 -28.54 -21.88 -14.77
C ARG A 58 -28.09 -21.22 -13.46
N GLN A 59 -28.80 -21.44 -12.36
CA GLN A 59 -28.41 -20.92 -11.05
C GLN A 59 -27.10 -21.54 -10.57
N ARG A 60 -26.88 -22.85 -10.76
CA ARG A 60 -25.62 -23.54 -10.40
C ARG A 60 -24.42 -22.93 -11.12
N PHE A 61 -24.57 -22.65 -12.41
CA PHE A 61 -23.52 -22.00 -13.20
C PHE A 61 -23.20 -20.58 -12.70
N VAL A 62 -24.23 -19.76 -12.45
CA VAL A 62 -24.03 -18.40 -11.93
C VAL A 62 -23.44 -18.42 -10.53
N PHE A 63 -23.92 -19.32 -9.66
CA PHE A 63 -23.41 -19.52 -8.31
C PHE A 63 -21.92 -19.85 -8.31
N GLY A 64 -21.49 -20.85 -9.10
CA GLY A 64 -20.08 -21.23 -9.21
C GLY A 64 -19.19 -20.09 -9.72
N ARG A 65 -19.71 -19.25 -10.63
CA ARG A 65 -18.98 -18.05 -11.09
C ARG A 65 -18.84 -17.00 -10.00
N ILE A 66 -19.90 -16.73 -9.24
CA ILE A 66 -19.86 -15.78 -8.12
C ILE A 66 -18.88 -16.28 -7.06
N GLN A 67 -19.00 -17.54 -6.64
CA GLN A 67 -18.11 -18.13 -5.65
C GLN A 67 -16.64 -18.05 -6.10
N SER A 68 -16.35 -18.42 -7.35
CA SER A 68 -14.99 -18.35 -7.88
C SER A 68 -14.45 -16.92 -7.96
N LEU A 69 -15.29 -15.95 -8.38
CA LEU A 69 -14.89 -14.55 -8.44
C LEU A 69 -14.55 -14.01 -7.04
N VAL A 70 -15.46 -14.23 -6.08
CA VAL A 70 -15.29 -13.77 -4.70
C VAL A 70 -14.04 -14.39 -4.06
N THR A 71 -13.85 -15.70 -4.21
CA THR A 71 -12.66 -16.41 -3.69
C THR A 71 -11.38 -15.80 -4.25
N ARG A 72 -11.31 -15.57 -5.57
CA ARG A 72 -10.11 -14.99 -6.22
C ARG A 72 -9.85 -13.55 -5.77
N THR A 73 -10.91 -12.75 -5.64
CA THR A 73 -10.79 -11.37 -5.15
C THR A 73 -10.31 -11.34 -3.69
N SER A 74 -10.85 -12.22 -2.83
CA SER A 74 -10.39 -12.41 -1.45
C SER A 74 -8.90 -12.74 -1.40
N GLN A 75 -8.47 -13.77 -2.12
CA GLN A 75 -7.05 -14.16 -2.21
C GLN A 75 -6.15 -13.02 -2.68
N GLN A 76 -6.59 -12.24 -3.67
CA GLN A 76 -5.82 -11.10 -4.19
C GLN A 76 -5.74 -9.96 -3.16
N ALA A 77 -6.81 -9.68 -2.42
CA ALA A 77 -6.80 -8.69 -1.35
C ALA A 77 -5.83 -9.12 -0.24
N SER A 78 -5.86 -10.39 0.17
CA SER A 78 -4.96 -10.91 1.21
C SER A 78 -3.50 -10.78 0.79
N ALA A 79 -3.18 -11.15 -0.46
CA ALA A 79 -1.84 -11.01 -1.01
C ALA A 79 -1.38 -9.55 -1.07
N SER A 80 -2.27 -8.63 -1.42
CA SER A 80 -1.98 -7.20 -1.48
C SER A 80 -1.70 -6.63 -0.09
N LEU A 81 -2.47 -7.02 0.92
CA LEU A 81 -2.25 -6.63 2.31
C LEU A 81 -0.92 -7.17 2.84
N GLN A 82 -0.59 -8.44 2.54
CA GLN A 82 0.71 -9.02 2.91
C GLN A 82 1.88 -8.25 2.27
N PHE A 83 1.74 -7.88 1.00
CA PHE A 83 2.73 -7.06 0.31
C PHE A 83 2.88 -5.67 0.97
N ALA A 84 1.78 -4.99 1.27
CA ALA A 84 1.81 -3.70 1.99
C ALA A 84 2.50 -3.82 3.36
N ASN A 85 2.20 -4.86 4.13
CA ASN A 85 2.85 -5.14 5.41
C ASN A 85 4.38 -5.31 5.26
N SER A 86 4.82 -6.02 4.22
CA SER A 86 6.26 -6.21 3.96
C SER A 86 6.99 -4.90 3.63
N GLN A 87 6.34 -3.99 2.90
CA GLN A 87 6.91 -2.67 2.59
C GLN A 87 7.05 -1.80 3.84
N VAL A 88 6.03 -1.79 4.71
CA VAL A 88 6.09 -1.09 6.00
C VAL A 88 7.22 -1.66 6.87
N ALA A 89 7.33 -2.97 7.00
CA ALA A 89 8.39 -3.62 7.77
C ALA A 89 9.80 -3.31 7.23
N ALA A 90 9.97 -3.29 5.90
CA ALA A 90 11.23 -2.94 5.27
C ALA A 90 11.62 -1.48 5.56
N LEU A 91 10.66 -0.55 5.53
CA LEU A 91 10.91 0.85 5.88
C LEU A 91 11.32 0.99 7.36
N CYS A 92 10.60 0.34 8.29
CA CYS A 92 10.96 0.36 9.71
C CYS A 92 12.41 -0.12 9.93
N SER A 93 12.78 -1.23 9.28
CA SER A 93 14.14 -1.79 9.34
C SER A 93 15.20 -0.81 8.81
N GLN A 94 14.93 -0.12 7.70
CA GLN A 94 15.84 0.91 7.17
C GLN A 94 15.99 2.10 8.12
N MET A 95 14.90 2.55 8.74
CA MET A 95 14.93 3.66 9.69
C MET A 95 15.72 3.30 10.96
N GLU A 96 15.59 2.07 11.45
CA GLU A 96 16.36 1.57 12.58
C GLU A 96 17.86 1.46 12.25
N ALA A 97 18.20 0.94 11.07
CA ALA A 97 19.58 0.86 10.61
C ALA A 97 20.23 2.25 10.51
N ARG A 98 19.50 3.24 9.97
CA ARG A 98 19.97 4.64 9.92
C ARG A 98 20.20 5.22 11.31
N ARG A 99 19.27 5.00 12.25
CA ARG A 99 19.41 5.46 13.64
C ARG A 99 20.66 4.88 14.31
N LYS A 100 20.94 3.58 14.11
CA LYS A 100 22.15 2.94 14.64
C LYS A 100 23.43 3.51 14.03
N ALA A 101 23.43 3.80 12.73
CA ALA A 101 24.59 4.36 12.03
C ALA A 101 24.90 5.82 12.37
N THR A 102 23.94 6.57 12.93
CA THR A 102 24.14 7.97 13.37
C THR A 102 24.49 8.11 14.85
N ALA A 103 24.37 7.03 15.63
CA ALA A 103 24.66 6.99 17.07
C ALA A 103 26.07 6.43 17.40
N GLY A 104 26.82 5.96 16.40
CA GLY A 104 28.22 5.54 16.51
C GLY A 104 29.15 6.52 15.85
#